data_AF-A0A2H6MY68-F1
#
_entry.id   AF-A0A2H6MY68-F1
#
_cell.length_a   1.000
_cell.length_b   1.000
_cell.length_c   1.000
_cell.angle_alpha   90.00
_cell.angle_beta   90.00
_cell.angle_gamma   90.00
#
_symmetry.space_group_name_H-M   'P 1'
#
loop_
_entity.id
_entity.type
_entity.pdbx_description
1 polymer ?
#
loop_
_entity_poly.entity_id
_entity_poly.type
_entity_poly.pdbx_seq_one_letter_code
_entity_poly.pdbx_strand_id
1 'polypeptide(L)'
;LKMLGEKLCGPGVSSQSTITWDQFSKEATASSPKNNSFSFWTWIDGILLLIQEHLLQLWGKRLIMGFVTRKNEQRLLKRKRAGTFLLRFSESISSGGITFTWVDFKNDGSPEFQSVEPYTRKELECLSLPDIIRDYQLFANEVVPENPLLYLYPDTPRDEALGSYYKERQKVSTTEQRKYLNRRLIRVSTQPGETQMTDVNELLPISKELVADELQN
;
A
#
# COMPACT_ATOMS: atom_id res chain seq x y z
N LEU A 1 -1.06 -0.54 -22.30
CA LEU A 1 -0.08 -1.47 -22.94
C LEU A 1 1.28 -0.84 -23.20
N LYS A 2 1.39 0.46 -23.52
CA LYS A 2 2.69 1.14 -23.75
C LYS A 2 3.76 0.86 -22.67
N MET A 3 3.38 0.96 -21.39
CA MET A 3 4.30 0.70 -20.27
C MET A 3 4.90 -0.71 -20.28
N LEU A 4 4.10 -1.73 -20.62
CA LEU A 4 4.58 -3.12 -20.71
C LEU A 4 5.58 -3.29 -21.85
N GLY A 5 5.31 -2.68 -23.01
CA GLY A 5 6.24 -2.66 -24.13
C GLY A 5 7.55 -1.96 -23.77
N GLU A 6 7.48 -0.80 -23.09
CA GLU A 6 8.68 -0.07 -22.65
C GLU A 6 9.48 -0.86 -21.60
N LYS A 7 8.80 -1.65 -20.75
CA LYS A 7 9.46 -2.51 -19.78
C LYS A 7 10.19 -3.70 -20.42
N LEU A 8 9.61 -4.25 -21.48
CA LEU A 8 10.13 -5.43 -22.17
C LEU A 8 11.21 -5.09 -23.21
N CYS A 9 11.02 -4.01 -23.97
CA CYS A 9 11.89 -3.64 -25.09
C CYS A 9 12.73 -2.38 -24.81
N GLY A 10 12.51 -1.70 -23.69
CA GLY A 10 13.14 -0.42 -23.39
C GLY A 10 12.40 0.79 -23.97
N PRO A 11 12.92 2.01 -23.71
CA PRO A 11 12.31 3.25 -24.19
C PRO A 11 12.26 3.32 -25.72
N GLY A 12 11.18 3.85 -26.26
CA GLY A 12 11.01 4.01 -27.72
C GLY A 12 10.44 2.80 -28.45
N VAL A 13 9.92 1.81 -27.71
CA VAL A 13 9.18 0.67 -28.30
C VAL A 13 8.11 1.14 -29.28
N SER A 14 8.03 0.47 -30.43
CA SER A 14 7.03 0.73 -31.46
C SER A 14 6.28 -0.55 -31.81
N SER A 15 5.22 -0.44 -32.61
CA SER A 15 4.49 -1.60 -33.09
C SER A 15 5.31 -2.55 -33.98
N GLN A 16 6.48 -2.12 -34.45
CA GLN A 16 7.40 -2.92 -35.27
C GLN A 16 8.50 -3.61 -34.44
N SER A 17 8.57 -3.34 -33.14
CA SER A 17 9.58 -3.95 -32.27
C SER A 17 9.36 -5.46 -32.14
N THR A 18 10.40 -6.25 -32.36
CA THR A 18 10.40 -7.70 -32.18
C THR A 18 10.78 -8.06 -30.75
N ILE A 19 10.06 -9.03 -30.16
CA ILE A 19 10.35 -9.58 -28.84
C ILE A 19 10.88 -11.00 -29.03
N THR A 20 12.09 -11.28 -28.55
CA THR A 20 12.61 -12.65 -28.54
C THR A 20 12.02 -13.46 -27.38
N TRP A 21 12.05 -14.78 -27.50
CA TRP A 21 11.65 -15.66 -26.39
C TRP A 21 12.50 -15.43 -25.14
N ASP A 22 13.81 -15.21 -25.32
CA ASP A 22 14.72 -14.99 -24.20
C ASP A 22 14.41 -13.68 -23.46
N GLN A 23 14.14 -12.59 -24.19
CA GLN A 23 13.67 -11.32 -23.60
C GLN A 23 12.38 -11.48 -22.82
N PHE A 24 11.47 -12.32 -23.31
CA PHE A 24 10.16 -12.53 -22.69
C PHE A 24 10.24 -13.41 -21.43
N SER A 25 10.97 -14.53 -21.48
CA SER A 25 10.86 -15.58 -20.46
C SER A 25 12.14 -15.90 -19.69
N LYS A 26 13.31 -15.40 -20.10
CA LYS A 26 14.60 -15.81 -19.50
C LYS A 26 15.42 -14.64 -18.98
N GLU A 27 15.52 -13.56 -19.75
CA GLU A 27 16.29 -12.39 -19.41
C GLU A 27 15.68 -11.65 -18.22
N ALA A 28 16.52 -11.18 -17.31
CA ALA A 28 16.09 -10.41 -16.15
C ALA A 28 15.52 -9.05 -16.56
N THR A 29 14.41 -8.64 -15.95
CA THR A 29 13.86 -7.30 -16.17
C THR A 29 14.78 -6.23 -15.57
N ALA A 30 14.90 -5.08 -16.25
CA ALA A 30 15.72 -3.95 -15.78
C ALA A 30 15.28 -3.38 -14.42
N SER A 31 14.03 -3.63 -14.02
CA SER A 31 13.47 -3.19 -12.73
C SER A 31 13.59 -4.24 -11.62
N SER A 32 14.13 -5.42 -11.92
CA SER A 32 14.34 -6.46 -10.92
C SER A 32 15.48 -6.07 -9.96
N PRO A 33 15.37 -6.39 -8.66
CA PRO A 33 16.46 -6.18 -7.71
C PRO A 33 17.71 -6.97 -8.08
N LYS A 34 18.90 -6.39 -7.86
CA LYS A 34 20.19 -7.02 -8.18
C LYS A 34 20.39 -8.40 -7.52
N ASN A 35 19.80 -8.60 -6.34
CA ASN A 35 19.88 -9.85 -5.57
C ASN A 35 18.73 -10.83 -5.83
N ASN A 36 17.77 -10.46 -6.67
CA ASN A 36 16.61 -11.28 -6.99
C ASN A 36 16.09 -10.97 -8.39
N SER A 37 16.88 -11.33 -9.40
CA SER A 37 16.53 -11.13 -10.81
C SER A 37 15.42 -12.08 -11.26
N PHE A 38 14.48 -11.59 -12.08
CA PHE A 38 13.38 -12.39 -12.61
C PHE A 38 13.02 -11.93 -14.03
N SER A 39 12.45 -12.86 -14.81
CA SER A 39 12.03 -12.59 -16.20
C SER A 39 10.75 -11.77 -16.28
N PHE A 40 10.51 -11.17 -17.44
CA PHE A 40 9.27 -10.44 -17.69
C PHE A 40 8.04 -11.35 -17.53
N TRP A 41 8.09 -12.57 -18.05
CA TRP A 41 7.00 -13.54 -17.91
C TRP A 41 6.74 -13.90 -16.46
N THR A 42 7.79 -14.22 -15.68
CA THR A 42 7.65 -14.56 -14.24
C THR A 42 6.92 -13.44 -13.48
N TRP A 43 7.23 -12.18 -13.79
CA TRP A 43 6.58 -11.03 -13.19
C TRP A 43 5.10 -10.89 -13.59
N ILE A 44 4.79 -11.07 -14.88
CA ILE A 44 3.40 -11.03 -15.36
C ILE A 44 2.59 -12.16 -14.74
N ASP A 45 3.14 -13.37 -14.69
CA ASP A 45 2.49 -14.53 -14.08
C ASP A 45 2.18 -14.30 -12.59
N GLY A 46 3.14 -13.73 -11.85
CA GLY A 46 2.92 -13.29 -10.47
C GLY A 46 1.78 -12.27 -10.31
N ILE A 47 1.71 -11.29 -11.21
CA ILE A 47 0.59 -10.32 -11.23
C ILE A 47 -0.74 -10.98 -11.57
N LEU A 48 -0.77 -11.86 -12.58
CA LEU A 48 -1.99 -12.55 -12.99
C LEU A 48 -2.56 -13.38 -11.83
N LEU A 49 -1.70 -14.10 -11.13
CA LEU A 49 -2.10 -14.91 -9.98
C LEU A 49 -2.57 -14.03 -8.81
N LEU A 50 -1.89 -12.91 -8.53
CA LEU A 50 -2.34 -11.92 -7.54
C LEU A 50 -3.74 -11.37 -7.87
N ILE A 51 -4.00 -11.08 -9.15
CA ILE A 51 -5.33 -10.64 -9.61
C ILE A 51 -6.37 -11.73 -9.38
N GLN A 52 -6.08 -12.94 -9.85
CA GLN A 52 -7.00 -14.07 -9.78
C GLN A 52 -7.45 -14.37 -8.34
N GLU A 53 -6.51 -14.36 -7.39
CA GLU A 53 -6.78 -14.77 -6.01
C GLU A 53 -7.35 -13.63 -5.14
N HIS A 54 -6.90 -12.38 -5.34
CA HIS A 54 -7.19 -11.30 -4.38
C HIS A 54 -7.84 -10.05 -4.97
N LEU A 55 -7.68 -9.78 -6.27
CA LEU A 55 -8.04 -8.48 -6.85
C LEU A 55 -9.06 -8.57 -7.98
N LEU A 56 -9.60 -9.76 -8.27
CA LEU A 56 -10.43 -10.03 -9.44
C LEU A 56 -11.61 -9.06 -9.55
N GLN A 57 -12.31 -8.80 -8.44
CA GLN A 57 -13.45 -7.88 -8.43
C GLN A 57 -13.04 -6.42 -8.67
N LEU A 58 -11.95 -5.96 -8.05
CA LEU A 58 -11.43 -4.60 -8.21
C LEU A 58 -10.88 -4.37 -9.62
N TRP A 59 -10.19 -5.36 -10.16
CA TRP A 59 -9.69 -5.37 -11.53
C TRP A 59 -10.84 -5.33 -12.55
N GLY A 60 -11.86 -6.18 -12.36
CA GLY A 60 -13.05 -6.21 -13.22
C GLY A 60 -13.84 -4.90 -13.24
N LYS A 61 -13.84 -4.14 -12.14
CA LYS A 61 -14.44 -2.80 -12.06
C LYS A 61 -13.52 -1.67 -12.50
N ARG A 62 -12.31 -1.96 -12.98
CA ARG A 62 -11.33 -0.95 -13.43
C ARG A 62 -10.92 0.03 -12.33
N LEU A 63 -10.94 -0.40 -11.06
CA LEU A 63 -10.49 0.41 -9.92
C LEU A 63 -8.96 0.41 -9.78
N ILE A 64 -8.28 -0.52 -10.47
CA ILE A 64 -6.83 -0.66 -10.48
C ILE A 64 -6.29 -0.17 -11.83
N MET A 65 -5.39 0.82 -11.81
CA MET A 65 -4.69 1.26 -13.02
C MET A 65 -3.71 0.18 -13.50
N GLY A 66 -3.05 -0.49 -12.56
CA GLY A 66 -2.23 -1.67 -12.81
C GLY A 66 -0.88 -1.33 -13.40
N PHE A 67 -0.78 -1.27 -14.72
CA PHE A 67 0.49 -1.13 -15.44
C PHE A 67 0.83 0.32 -15.75
N VAL A 68 1.42 1.01 -14.77
CA VAL A 68 1.91 2.38 -14.89
C VAL A 68 3.26 2.53 -14.19
N THR A 69 4.19 3.24 -14.83
CA THR A 69 5.51 3.49 -14.24
C THR A 69 5.44 4.53 -13.14
N ARG A 70 6.41 4.50 -12.21
CA ARG A 70 6.54 5.52 -11.14
C ARG A 70 6.57 6.96 -11.67
N LYS A 71 7.22 7.17 -12.82
CA LYS A 71 7.26 8.48 -13.49
C LYS A 71 5.87 8.90 -14.01
N ASN A 72 5.13 7.95 -14.59
CA ASN A 72 3.83 8.24 -15.18
C ASN A 72 2.74 8.40 -14.14
N GLU A 73 2.73 7.63 -13.05
CA GLU A 73 1.76 7.83 -11.95
C GLU A 73 1.91 9.23 -11.32
N GLN A 74 3.15 9.68 -11.08
CA GLN A 74 3.40 11.02 -10.54
C GLN A 74 2.89 12.09 -11.50
N ARG A 75 3.09 11.90 -12.82
CA ARG A 75 2.54 12.82 -13.84
C ARG A 75 1.02 12.87 -13.82
N LEU A 76 0.34 11.73 -13.62
CA LEU A 76 -1.12 11.65 -13.54
C LEU A 76 -1.66 12.32 -12.27
N LEU A 77 -0.97 12.15 -11.15
CA LEU A 77 -1.36 12.68 -9.84
C LEU A 77 -0.97 14.15 -9.64
N LYS A 78 0.04 14.66 -10.34
CA LYS A 78 0.62 16.01 -10.14
C LYS A 78 -0.39 17.17 -10.08
N ARG A 79 -1.49 17.05 -10.82
CA ARG A 79 -2.54 18.10 -10.92
C ARG A 79 -3.86 17.67 -10.27
N LYS A 80 -3.81 16.65 -9.41
CA LYS A 80 -4.98 16.17 -8.66
C LYS A 80 -5.01 16.79 -7.28
N ARG A 81 -6.17 16.73 -6.64
CA ARG A 81 -6.36 17.22 -5.28
C ARG A 81 -5.56 16.36 -4.29
N ALA A 82 -5.17 16.96 -3.16
CA ALA A 82 -4.54 16.25 -2.06
C ALA A 82 -5.36 15.01 -1.65
N GLY A 83 -4.65 13.92 -1.34
CA GLY A 83 -5.24 12.62 -1.00
C GLY A 83 -5.82 11.84 -2.19
N THR A 84 -5.59 12.29 -3.43
CA THR A 84 -5.88 11.46 -4.61
C THR A 84 -4.85 10.36 -4.71
N PHE A 85 -5.29 9.11 -4.76
CA PHE A 85 -4.43 7.94 -4.84
C PHE A 85 -4.69 7.08 -6.08
N LEU A 86 -3.68 6.31 -6.48
CA LEU A 86 -3.70 5.43 -7.63
C LEU A 86 -3.16 4.05 -7.25
N LEU A 87 -3.82 2.98 -7.71
CA LEU A 87 -3.40 1.59 -7.49
C LEU A 87 -2.61 1.07 -8.69
N ARG A 88 -1.42 0.53 -8.44
CA ARG A 88 -0.58 -0.07 -9.48
C ARG A 88 0.12 -1.34 -9.02
N PHE A 89 0.54 -2.15 -9.98
CA PHE A 89 1.38 -3.31 -9.70
C PHE A 89 2.84 -2.87 -9.47
N SER A 90 3.49 -3.55 -8.54
CA SER A 90 4.92 -3.39 -8.29
C SER A 90 5.71 -3.86 -9.50
N GLU A 91 6.72 -3.08 -9.87
CA GLU A 91 7.63 -3.41 -10.97
C GLU A 91 8.83 -4.27 -10.52
N SER A 92 9.03 -4.41 -9.20
CA SER A 92 10.25 -4.97 -8.59
C SER A 92 10.00 -6.24 -7.77
N ILE A 93 8.78 -6.76 -7.74
CA ILE A 93 8.42 -7.99 -7.01
C ILE A 93 8.07 -9.09 -8.01
N SER A 94 8.84 -10.18 -8.02
CA SER A 94 8.65 -11.30 -8.94
C SER A 94 7.31 -12.02 -8.74
N SER A 95 6.88 -12.23 -7.50
CA SER A 95 5.62 -12.91 -7.17
C SER A 95 4.37 -12.04 -7.35
N GLY A 96 4.52 -10.85 -7.93
CA GLY A 96 3.48 -9.84 -7.98
C GLY A 96 3.29 -9.12 -6.63
N GLY A 97 2.95 -7.85 -6.72
CA GLY A 97 2.54 -7.05 -5.57
C GLY A 97 1.73 -5.84 -6.04
N ILE A 98 0.85 -5.34 -5.18
CA ILE A 98 0.06 -4.13 -5.43
C ILE A 98 0.48 -3.04 -4.45
N THR A 99 0.71 -1.84 -4.96
CA THR A 99 0.98 -0.66 -4.14
C THR A 99 0.01 0.45 -4.52
N PHE A 100 -0.05 1.45 -3.66
CA PHE A 100 -0.75 2.70 -3.94
C PHE A 100 0.17 3.88 -3.73
N THR A 101 -0.04 4.89 -4.57
CA THR A 101 0.65 6.17 -4.53
C THR A 101 -0.38 7.27 -4.40
N TRP A 102 -0.19 8.20 -3.46
CA TRP A 102 -1.03 9.39 -3.33
C TRP A 102 -0.22 10.67 -3.51
N VAL A 103 -0.92 11.73 -3.86
CA VAL A 103 -0.37 13.09 -3.90
C VAL A 103 -0.82 13.87 -2.68
N ASP A 104 0.11 14.60 -2.11
CA ASP A 104 -0.12 15.66 -1.15
C ASP A 104 0.62 16.93 -1.62
N PHE A 105 0.47 18.04 -0.89
CA PHE A 105 1.09 19.30 -1.24
C PHE A 105 1.80 19.90 -0.03
N LYS A 106 3.05 20.32 -0.25
CA LYS A 106 3.82 21.04 0.75
C LYS A 106 3.26 22.44 0.95
N ASN A 107 3.72 23.13 2.00
CA ASN A 107 3.34 24.51 2.30
C ASN A 107 3.61 25.49 1.15
N ASP A 108 4.60 25.19 0.28
CA ASP A 108 4.92 25.99 -0.91
C ASP A 108 4.06 25.65 -2.13
N GLY A 109 3.09 24.74 -1.99
CA GLY A 109 2.23 24.25 -3.07
C GLY A 109 2.90 23.25 -4.01
N SER A 110 4.13 22.82 -3.74
CA SER A 110 4.78 21.78 -4.53
C SER A 110 4.17 20.40 -4.24
N PRO A 111 3.93 19.57 -5.28
CA PRO A 111 3.33 18.25 -5.10
C PRO A 111 4.36 17.28 -4.53
N GLU A 112 3.96 16.55 -3.50
CA GLU A 112 4.70 15.46 -2.88
C GLU A 112 3.98 14.13 -3.14
N PHE A 113 4.74 13.09 -3.47
CA PHE A 113 4.19 11.77 -3.80
C PHE A 113 4.74 10.73 -2.85
N GLN A 114 3.84 10.04 -2.16
CA GLN A 114 4.19 8.96 -1.23
C GLN A 114 3.64 7.64 -1.76
N SER A 115 4.38 6.56 -1.53
CA SER A 115 3.98 5.21 -1.94
C SER A 115 4.35 4.23 -0.84
N VAL A 116 3.48 3.28 -0.58
CA VAL A 116 3.76 2.21 0.39
C VAL A 116 4.58 1.09 -0.24
N GLU A 117 5.25 0.32 0.61
CA GLU A 117 5.79 -0.97 0.20
C GLU A 117 4.65 -1.82 -0.41
N PRO A 118 4.89 -2.51 -1.54
CA PRO A 118 3.81 -3.22 -2.20
C PRO A 118 3.35 -4.45 -1.42
N TYR A 119 2.04 -4.60 -1.29
CA TYR A 119 1.40 -5.76 -0.69
C TYR A 119 1.45 -6.96 -1.64
N THR A 120 2.02 -8.05 -1.15
CA THR A 120 2.08 -9.35 -1.82
C THR A 120 0.87 -10.21 -1.44
N ARG A 121 0.75 -11.39 -2.07
CA ARG A 121 -0.23 -12.42 -1.70
C ARG A 121 -0.33 -12.64 -0.19
N LYS A 122 0.82 -12.82 0.47
CA LYS A 122 0.89 -13.14 1.91
C LYS A 122 0.17 -12.09 2.76
N GLU A 123 0.28 -10.82 2.39
CA GLU A 123 -0.38 -9.73 3.12
C GLU A 123 -1.86 -9.63 2.77
N LEU A 124 -2.22 -9.87 1.50
CA LEU A 124 -3.60 -9.84 1.02
C LEU A 124 -4.44 -11.05 1.47
N GLU A 125 -3.81 -12.16 1.82
CA GLU A 125 -4.43 -13.30 2.53
C GLU A 125 -4.91 -12.88 3.93
N CYS A 126 -4.13 -12.02 4.62
CA CYS A 126 -4.44 -11.57 5.97
C CYS A 126 -5.48 -10.44 5.99
N LEU A 127 -5.35 -9.47 5.08
CA LEU A 127 -6.22 -8.29 5.04
C LEU A 127 -6.51 -7.90 3.58
N SER A 128 -7.78 -7.70 3.26
CA SER A 128 -8.17 -7.36 1.88
C SER A 128 -7.65 -5.97 1.50
N LEU A 129 -7.33 -5.75 0.22
CA LEU A 129 -6.87 -4.44 -0.25
C LEU A 129 -7.87 -3.30 0.06
N PRO A 130 -9.19 -3.46 -0.10
CA PRO A 130 -10.16 -2.44 0.30
C PRO A 130 -10.12 -2.11 1.79
N ASP A 131 -9.99 -3.11 2.66
CA ASP A 131 -9.87 -2.88 4.10
C ASP A 131 -8.53 -2.21 4.46
N ILE A 132 -7.43 -2.61 3.80
CA ILE A 132 -6.13 -1.92 3.92
C ILE A 132 -6.29 -0.44 3.59
N ILE A 133 -6.90 -0.11 2.44
CA ILE A 133 -7.07 1.27 1.99
C ILE A 133 -8.01 2.06 2.91
N ARG A 134 -9.10 1.44 3.39
CA ARG A 134 -10.06 2.07 4.31
C ARG A 134 -9.42 2.46 5.64
N ASP A 135 -8.65 1.55 6.21
CA ASP A 135 -8.12 1.69 7.55
C ASP A 135 -6.67 2.21 7.58
N TYR A 136 -6.04 2.49 6.43
CA TYR A 136 -4.67 3.00 6.37
C TYR A 136 -4.49 4.27 7.20
N GLN A 137 -3.43 4.33 7.99
CA GLN A 137 -3.11 5.45 8.87
C GLN A 137 -1.68 5.94 8.61
N LEU A 138 -1.54 7.23 8.39
CA LEU A 138 -0.26 7.91 8.30
C LEU A 138 -0.07 8.78 9.53
N PHE A 139 1.04 8.58 10.25
CA PHE A 139 1.47 9.45 11.34
C PHE A 139 2.41 10.52 10.77
N ALA A 140 2.06 11.78 10.97
CA ALA A 140 2.88 12.95 10.63
C ALA A 140 2.80 13.99 11.77
N ASN A 141 3.95 14.52 12.18
CA ASN A 141 4.12 15.69 13.05
C ASN A 141 3.30 15.70 14.36
N GLU A 142 3.32 14.61 15.13
CA GLU A 142 2.56 14.45 16.40
C GLU A 142 1.03 14.66 16.31
N VAL A 143 0.47 14.64 15.10
CA VAL A 143 -0.97 14.75 14.86
C VAL A 143 -1.65 13.38 15.00
N VAL A 144 -2.94 13.42 15.33
CA VAL A 144 -3.86 12.27 15.25
C VAL A 144 -3.66 11.54 13.91
N PRO A 145 -3.51 10.21 13.88
CA PRO A 145 -3.31 9.48 12.64
C PRO A 145 -4.52 9.67 11.70
N GLU A 146 -4.24 10.12 10.49
CA GLU A 146 -5.24 10.33 9.44
C GLU A 146 -5.04 9.35 8.29
N ASN A 147 -6.13 9.10 7.56
CA ASN A 147 -6.05 8.32 6.32
C ASN A 147 -5.82 9.27 5.14
N PRO A 148 -4.63 9.28 4.52
CA PRO A 148 -4.34 10.16 3.38
C PRO A 148 -5.06 9.73 2.09
N LEU A 149 -5.68 8.56 2.05
CA LEU A 149 -6.34 7.99 0.86
C LEU A 149 -7.79 8.44 0.82
N LEU A 150 -8.06 9.53 0.12
CA LEU A 150 -9.37 10.19 0.10
C LEU A 150 -10.12 9.99 -1.21
N TYR A 151 -9.41 10.04 -2.34
CA TYR A 151 -10.01 9.96 -3.67
C TYR A 151 -9.27 8.95 -4.53
N LEU A 152 -9.96 7.95 -5.06
CA LEU A 152 -9.42 7.10 -6.10
C LEU A 152 -9.31 7.92 -7.40
N TYR A 153 -8.14 7.85 -8.04
CA TYR A 153 -7.91 8.49 -9.33
C TYR A 153 -9.00 8.10 -10.35
N PRO A 154 -9.59 9.06 -11.08
CA PRO A 154 -9.15 10.45 -11.19
C PRO A 154 -9.69 11.43 -10.13
N ASP A 155 -10.83 11.15 -9.51
CA ASP A 155 -11.53 12.04 -8.57
C ASP A 155 -12.72 11.37 -7.83
N THR A 156 -12.80 10.04 -7.77
CA THR A 156 -13.91 9.34 -7.11
C THR A 156 -13.63 9.22 -5.61
N PRO A 157 -14.53 9.61 -4.69
CA PRO A 157 -14.36 9.40 -3.26
C PRO A 157 -14.03 7.94 -2.92
N ARG A 158 -13.09 7.70 -1.98
CA ARG A 158 -12.61 6.36 -1.60
C ARG A 158 -13.78 5.42 -1.27
N ASP A 159 -14.67 5.85 -0.39
CA ASP A 159 -15.77 5.02 0.10
C ASP A 159 -16.86 4.81 -0.96
N GLU A 160 -16.97 5.70 -1.94
CA GLU A 160 -17.84 5.49 -3.11
C GLU A 160 -17.26 4.41 -4.04
N ALA A 161 -15.95 4.46 -4.29
CA ALA A 161 -15.28 3.51 -5.16
C ALA A 161 -15.11 2.11 -4.54
N LEU A 162 -14.79 2.04 -3.24
CA LEU A 162 -14.38 0.81 -2.56
C LEU A 162 -15.38 0.32 -1.51
N GLY A 163 -16.40 1.12 -1.16
CA GLY A 163 -17.32 0.84 -0.06
C GLY A 163 -18.02 -0.50 -0.13
N SER A 164 -18.44 -0.92 -1.33
CA SER A 164 -19.08 -2.22 -1.54
C SER A 164 -18.17 -3.42 -1.32
N TYR A 165 -16.85 -3.20 -1.24
CA TYR A 165 -15.84 -4.24 -1.05
C TYR A 165 -15.30 -4.31 0.38
N TYR A 166 -15.75 -3.41 1.24
CA TYR A 166 -15.40 -3.45 2.65
C TYR A 166 -15.99 -4.69 3.30
N LYS A 167 -15.15 -5.44 4.03
CA LYS A 167 -15.69 -6.48 4.89
C LYS A 167 -16.55 -5.79 5.94
N GLU A 168 -17.77 -6.32 6.14
CA GLU A 168 -18.64 -5.85 7.21
C GLU A 168 -17.84 -5.85 8.51
N ARG A 169 -17.89 -4.75 9.27
CA ARG A 169 -17.42 -4.73 10.64
C ARG A 169 -18.22 -5.82 11.34
N GLN A 170 -17.60 -6.97 11.64
CA GLN A 170 -18.29 -8.09 12.25
C GLN A 170 -19.07 -7.59 13.47
N LYS A 171 -20.39 -7.40 13.31
CA LYS A 171 -21.30 -7.19 14.43
C LYS A 171 -21.50 -8.58 15.02
N VAL A 172 -20.61 -8.92 15.94
CA VAL A 172 -20.55 -10.24 16.56
C VAL A 172 -21.90 -10.54 17.23
N SER A 173 -22.59 -11.58 16.74
CA SER A 173 -23.96 -11.94 17.12
C SER A 173 -24.05 -13.08 18.14
N THR A 174 -22.99 -13.38 18.87
CA THR A 174 -23.03 -14.38 19.96
C THR A 174 -22.83 -13.71 21.31
N THR A 175 -23.67 -14.11 22.28
CA THR A 175 -23.68 -13.58 23.65
C THR A 175 -22.35 -13.83 24.38
N GLU A 176 -21.61 -14.89 24.01
CA GLU A 176 -20.32 -15.24 24.64
C GLU A 176 -19.15 -14.36 24.17
N GLN A 177 -19.13 -13.95 22.90
CA GLN A 177 -18.04 -13.12 22.36
C GLN A 177 -18.18 -11.63 22.71
N ARG A 178 -19.33 -11.20 23.23
CA ARG A 178 -19.50 -9.87 23.85
C ARG A 178 -18.64 -9.67 25.11
N LYS A 179 -18.08 -10.76 25.69
CA LYS A 179 -17.14 -10.69 26.82
C LYS A 179 -15.74 -10.21 26.40
N TYR A 180 -15.42 -10.22 25.11
CA TYR A 180 -14.11 -9.84 24.59
C TYR A 180 -14.21 -8.61 23.70
N LEU A 181 -13.20 -7.74 23.77
CA LEU A 181 -13.08 -6.59 22.88
C LEU A 181 -12.70 -7.05 21.47
N ASN A 182 -13.48 -6.65 20.47
CA ASN A 182 -13.16 -6.89 19.06
C ASN A 182 -11.90 -6.11 18.66
N ARG A 183 -10.98 -6.77 17.94
CA ARG A 183 -9.73 -6.16 17.44
C ARG A 183 -9.75 -6.16 15.91
N ARG A 184 -9.07 -5.17 15.32
CA ARG A 184 -8.85 -5.06 13.88
C ARG A 184 -7.39 -4.79 13.55
N LEU A 185 -6.91 -5.34 12.45
CA LEU A 185 -5.60 -5.02 11.89
C LEU A 185 -5.68 -3.70 11.13
N ILE A 186 -4.75 -2.79 11.41
CA ILE A 186 -4.64 -1.48 10.77
C ILE A 186 -3.23 -1.38 10.18
N ARG A 187 -3.12 -0.89 8.96
CA ARG A 187 -1.82 -0.62 8.33
C ARG A 187 -1.41 0.81 8.62
N VAL A 188 -0.19 0.95 9.12
CA VAL A 188 0.35 2.22 9.61
C VAL A 188 1.66 2.52 8.91
N SER A 189 1.93 3.79 8.61
CA SER A 189 3.26 4.26 8.24
C SER A 189 3.58 5.59 8.92
N THR A 190 4.86 5.89 9.06
CA THR A 190 5.38 7.15 9.61
C THR A 190 6.17 7.86 8.52
N GLN A 191 6.05 9.19 8.40
CA GLN A 191 6.82 9.93 7.38
C GLN A 191 8.33 9.88 7.67
N PRO A 192 9.20 9.65 6.66
CA PRO A 192 10.65 9.67 6.85
C PRO A 192 11.14 11.09 7.15
N GLY A 193 11.59 11.31 8.39
CA GLY A 193 12.04 12.61 8.92
C GLY A 193 12.22 12.62 10.44
N GLU A 194 11.62 11.66 11.15
CA GLU A 194 11.59 11.61 12.62
C GLU A 194 12.13 10.29 13.19
N THR A 195 13.28 9.80 12.72
CA THR A 195 14.03 8.79 13.49
C THR A 195 14.99 9.48 14.45
N GLN A 196 14.44 10.02 15.53
CA GLN A 196 15.09 9.99 16.85
C GLN A 196 14.05 9.56 17.87
N MET A 197 13.62 8.29 17.79
CA MET A 197 13.22 7.61 19.01
C MET A 197 14.46 6.87 19.52
N THR A 198 14.96 7.36 20.65
CA THR A 198 15.86 6.66 21.55
C THR A 198 15.35 5.25 21.83
N ASP A 199 16.29 4.31 21.93
CA ASP A 199 16.10 2.92 22.35
C ASP A 199 14.93 2.74 23.33
N VAL A 200 13.93 1.97 22.91
CA VAL A 200 12.94 1.37 23.81
C VAL A 200 13.61 0.25 24.61
N ASN A 201 14.48 0.64 25.52
CA ASN A 201 15.02 -0.17 26.61
C ASN A 201 15.02 0.67 27.89
N GLU A 202 13.83 1.13 28.30
CA GLU A 202 13.64 1.55 29.69
C GLU A 202 12.31 0.97 30.19
N LEU A 203 12.44 -0.19 30.83
CA LEU A 203 11.43 -0.77 31.70
C LEU A 203 11.02 0.30 32.71
N LEU A 204 9.74 0.67 32.72
CA LEU A 204 9.16 1.50 33.78
C LEU A 204 9.49 0.87 35.14
N PRO A 205 10.20 1.55 36.05
CA PRO A 205 10.37 1.04 37.40
C PRO A 205 9.02 1.17 38.12
N ILE A 206 8.51 0.02 38.56
CA ILE A 206 7.39 -0.08 39.50
C ILE A 206 7.77 0.73 40.74
N SER A 207 7.11 1.86 40.94
CA SER A 207 7.22 2.65 42.16
C SER A 207 6.64 1.83 43.32
N LYS A 208 7.51 1.26 44.15
CA LYS A 208 7.16 0.86 45.50
C LYS A 208 7.33 2.09 46.39
N GLU A 209 6.24 2.73 46.78
CA GLU A 209 6.25 3.61 47.94
C GLU A 209 5.46 2.97 49.08
N LEU A 210 6.23 2.73 50.14
CA LEU A 210 5.81 2.35 51.47
C LEU A 210 5.05 3.51 52.10
N VAL A 211 3.88 3.23 52.69
CA VAL A 211 3.28 4.11 53.70
C VAL A 211 3.09 3.28 54.97
N ALA A 212 4.08 3.38 55.85
CA ALA A 212 3.96 3.35 57.31
C ALA A 212 4.54 4.70 57.74
N ASP A 213 4.04 5.48 58.68
CA ASP A 213 3.12 5.31 59.80
C ASP A 213 2.58 6.72 60.11
N GLU A 214 1.43 6.83 60.78
CA GLU A 214 1.10 7.81 61.83
C GLU A 214 -0.42 7.90 62.02
N LEU A 215 -0.95 7.09 62.96
CA LEU A 215 -2.17 7.42 63.69
C LEU A 215 -1.81 7.55 65.17
N GLN A 216 -1.62 8.80 65.59
CA GLN A 216 -1.74 9.23 66.97
C GLN A 216 -3.14 9.84 67.14
N ASN A 217 -4.06 9.06 67.73
CA ASN A 217 -5.04 9.47 68.74
C ASN A 217 -5.91 8.28 69.15
#